data_AF-X0TM90-F1
#
_entry.id   AF-X0TM90-F1
#
_cell.length_a   1.000
_cell.length_b   1.000
_cell.length_c   1.000
_cell.angle_alpha   90.00
_cell.angle_beta   90.00
_cell.angle_gamma   90.00
#
_symmetry.space_group_name_H-M   'P 1'
#
loop_
_entity.id
_entity.type
_entity.pdbx_description
1 polymer ?
#
loop_
_entity_poly.entity_id
_entity_poly.type
_entity_poly.pdbx_seq_one_letter_code
_entity_poly.pdbx_strand_id
1 'polypeptide(L)'
;VELDPLSVGFELDNGFMLGQLEQELASRNEWIQFASFVANRPLQPLNISLRATHDQAGMLAMLDSIAEFLDKPAESLQILEAGQAFEEGELGYVTDIEASLPVSEQALYRLDNRSADLVVNTQEPPELDMEFLADAIEAKLQGFDGLGSIFIMDLETGEEVGINADVAMSGLSILKIGIFVEAYRALDNSPDDYQEQLFMDTATRSSNFGANLLLHIVAGENNTYLGADKFTESMHNLGLVNTFMAVPYDATPPAYRQTSYITPANSRPDIPTQPDSTMQSTAED
;
A
#
# COMPACT_ATOMS: atom_id res chain seq x y z
N VAL A 1 2.19 -33.72 1.86
CA VAL A 1 1.62 -34.05 3.19
C VAL A 1 0.96 -35.42 3.08
N GLU A 2 1.07 -36.26 4.10
CA GLU A 2 0.36 -37.55 4.16
C GLU A 2 -0.85 -37.40 5.09
N LEU A 3 -2.02 -37.82 4.62
CA LEU A 3 -3.29 -37.71 5.34
C LEU A 3 -3.70 -39.12 5.78
N ASP A 4 -3.98 -39.30 7.07
CA ASP A 4 -4.58 -40.54 7.59
C ASP A 4 -6.09 -40.50 7.30
N PRO A 5 -6.66 -41.42 6.51
CA PRO A 5 -8.09 -41.41 6.21
C PRO A 5 -8.98 -41.42 7.46
N LEU A 6 -8.51 -42.00 8.58
CA LEU A 6 -9.27 -42.02 9.83
C LEU A 6 -9.44 -40.60 10.43
N SER A 7 -8.52 -39.68 10.17
CA SER A 7 -8.60 -38.31 10.71
C SER A 7 -9.70 -37.48 10.06
N VAL A 8 -10.18 -37.89 8.89
CA VAL A 8 -11.29 -37.26 8.15
C VAL A 8 -12.55 -38.13 8.19
N GLY A 9 -12.64 -39.04 9.18
CA GLY A 9 -13.80 -39.90 9.39
C GLY A 9 -14.05 -40.87 8.25
N PHE A 10 -13.03 -41.26 7.48
CA PHE A 10 -13.18 -42.22 6.39
C PHE A 10 -13.45 -43.62 6.95
N GLU A 11 -14.64 -44.14 6.67
CA GLU A 11 -15.09 -45.45 7.14
C GLU A 11 -15.58 -46.30 5.97
N LEU A 12 -15.11 -47.56 5.93
CA LEU A 12 -15.57 -48.55 4.97
C LEU A 12 -16.88 -49.18 5.43
N ASP A 13 -17.86 -49.26 4.53
CA ASP A 13 -19.10 -50.00 4.76
C ASP A 13 -18.87 -51.50 4.53
N ASN A 14 -18.14 -52.11 5.48
CA ASN A 14 -17.77 -53.51 5.41
C ASN A 14 -19.00 -54.42 5.40
N GLY A 15 -20.08 -54.05 6.08
CA GLY A 15 -21.32 -54.82 6.10
C GLY A 15 -21.95 -54.92 4.72
N PHE A 16 -22.04 -53.79 4.01
CA PHE A 16 -22.53 -53.78 2.64
C PHE A 16 -21.59 -54.52 1.67
N MET A 17 -20.28 -54.25 1.77
CA MET A 17 -19.30 -54.87 0.86
C MET A 17 -19.23 -56.40 1.05
N LEU A 18 -19.30 -56.89 2.29
CA LEU A 18 -19.37 -58.33 2.59
C LEU A 18 -20.69 -58.94 2.11
N GLY A 19 -21.83 -58.26 2.30
CA GLY A 19 -23.12 -58.72 1.76
C GLY A 19 -23.12 -58.81 0.23
N GLN A 20 -22.52 -57.83 -0.45
CA GLN A 20 -22.36 -57.85 -1.91
C GLN A 20 -21.45 -59.00 -2.37
N LEU A 21 -20.35 -59.25 -1.63
CA LEU A 21 -19.47 -60.40 -1.86
C LEU A 21 -20.21 -61.73 -1.70
N GLU A 22 -20.98 -61.90 -0.63
CA GLU A 22 -21.78 -63.10 -0.40
C GLU A 22 -22.83 -63.32 -1.50
N GLN A 23 -23.49 -62.26 -1.95
CA GLN A 23 -24.46 -62.32 -3.05
C GLN A 23 -23.81 -62.70 -4.38
N GLU A 24 -22.66 -62.11 -4.71
CA GLU A 24 -21.88 -62.46 -5.89
C GLU A 24 -21.40 -63.91 -5.86
N LEU A 25 -20.96 -64.40 -4.69
CA LEU A 25 -20.57 -65.79 -4.50
C LEU A 25 -21.77 -66.75 -4.63
N ALA A 26 -22.94 -66.40 -4.08
CA ALA A 26 -24.15 -67.21 -4.18
C ALA A 26 -24.72 -67.29 -5.61
N SER A 27 -24.46 -66.30 -6.44
CA SER A 27 -24.86 -66.31 -7.86
C SER A 27 -24.01 -67.26 -8.71
N ARG A 28 -22.85 -67.69 -8.21
CA ARG A 28 -21.92 -68.58 -8.92
C ARG A 28 -22.23 -70.05 -8.63
N ASN A 29 -22.02 -70.91 -9.62
CA ASN A 29 -22.19 -72.35 -9.43
C ASN A 29 -21.03 -72.91 -8.58
N GLU A 30 -21.35 -73.32 -7.35
CA GLU A 30 -20.42 -73.86 -6.36
C GLU A 30 -19.62 -75.07 -6.88
N TRP A 31 -20.23 -75.94 -7.68
CA TRP A 31 -19.56 -77.12 -8.25
C TRP A 31 -18.52 -76.74 -9.30
N ILE A 32 -18.75 -75.68 -10.07
CA ILE A 32 -17.78 -75.17 -11.04
C ILE A 32 -16.60 -74.54 -10.29
N GLN A 33 -16.85 -73.83 -9.18
CA GLN A 33 -15.78 -73.27 -8.34
C GLN A 33 -14.94 -74.37 -7.68
N PHE A 34 -15.57 -75.39 -7.10
CA PHE A 34 -14.88 -76.53 -6.51
C PHE A 34 -14.07 -77.32 -7.55
N ALA A 35 -14.64 -77.60 -8.73
CA ALA A 35 -13.93 -78.26 -9.82
C ALA A 35 -12.74 -77.42 -10.32
N SER A 36 -12.88 -76.10 -10.37
CA SER A 36 -11.79 -75.18 -10.75
C SER A 36 -10.67 -75.17 -9.71
N PHE A 37 -11.01 -75.20 -8.42
CA PHE A 37 -10.06 -75.34 -7.31
C PHE A 37 -9.29 -76.67 -7.39
N VAL A 38 -9.99 -77.80 -7.54
CA VAL A 38 -9.37 -79.14 -7.70
C VAL A 38 -8.49 -79.21 -8.95
N ALA A 39 -8.89 -78.55 -10.04
CA ALA A 39 -8.13 -78.47 -11.29
C ALA A 39 -7.00 -77.43 -11.28
N ASN A 40 -6.74 -76.78 -10.13
CA ASN A 40 -5.74 -75.73 -9.95
C ASN A 40 -5.83 -74.60 -11.01
N ARG A 41 -7.05 -74.25 -11.41
CA ARG A 41 -7.28 -73.10 -12.30
C ARG A 41 -7.24 -71.80 -11.49
N PRO A 42 -6.66 -70.72 -12.03
CA PRO A 42 -6.67 -69.44 -11.36
C PRO A 42 -8.11 -68.95 -11.18
N LEU A 43 -8.47 -68.62 -9.94
CA LEU A 43 -9.75 -68.01 -9.64
C LEU A 43 -9.79 -66.61 -10.28
N GLN A 44 -10.90 -66.28 -10.95
CA GLN A 44 -11.09 -64.92 -11.43
C GLN A 44 -11.32 -64.00 -10.23
N PRO A 45 -10.59 -62.86 -10.14
CA PRO A 45 -10.78 -61.91 -9.07
C PRO A 45 -12.22 -61.38 -9.08
N LEU A 46 -12.78 -61.21 -7.88
CA LEU A 46 -14.13 -60.71 -7.70
C LEU A 46 -14.03 -59.22 -7.39
N ASN A 47 -14.57 -58.39 -8.27
CA ASN A 47 -14.52 -56.93 -8.14
C ASN A 47 -15.74 -56.47 -7.34
N ILE A 48 -15.53 -56.17 -6.06
CA ILE A 48 -16.52 -55.51 -5.21
C ILE A 48 -16.28 -54.01 -5.29
N SER A 49 -17.35 -53.25 -5.56
CA SER A 49 -17.28 -51.79 -5.57
C SER A 49 -16.99 -51.28 -4.16
N LEU A 50 -15.99 -50.41 -4.04
CA LEU A 50 -15.69 -49.74 -2.79
C LEU A 50 -16.90 -48.93 -2.32
N ARG A 51 -17.37 -49.18 -1.10
CA ARG A 51 -18.40 -48.37 -0.44
C ARG A 51 -17.83 -47.82 0.86
N ALA A 52 -17.77 -46.50 0.96
CA ALA A 52 -17.23 -45.80 2.10
C ALA A 52 -17.95 -44.48 2.33
N THR A 53 -17.84 -43.95 3.54
CA THR A 53 -18.27 -42.60 3.92
C THR A 53 -17.08 -41.84 4.48
N HIS A 54 -17.12 -40.52 4.45
CA HIS A 54 -16.16 -39.65 5.12
C HIS A 54 -16.90 -38.49 5.79
N ASP A 55 -16.25 -37.84 6.74
CA ASP A 55 -16.74 -36.59 7.33
C ASP A 55 -16.21 -35.40 6.52
N GLN A 56 -17.10 -34.76 5.78
CA GLN A 56 -16.75 -33.60 4.98
C GLN A 56 -16.25 -32.42 5.84
N ALA A 57 -16.79 -32.23 7.05
CA ALA A 57 -16.32 -31.17 7.94
C ALA A 57 -14.88 -31.46 8.43
N GLY A 58 -14.59 -32.71 8.78
CA GLY A 58 -13.24 -33.17 9.09
C GLY A 58 -12.28 -33.01 7.92
N MET A 59 -12.73 -33.27 6.69
CA MET A 59 -11.92 -33.05 5.48
C MET A 59 -11.59 -31.58 5.26
N LEU A 60 -12.58 -30.69 5.42
CA LEU A 60 -12.37 -29.24 5.35
C LEU A 60 -11.36 -28.77 6.39
N ALA A 61 -11.53 -29.15 7.66
CA ALA A 61 -10.61 -28.78 8.73
C ALA A 61 -9.18 -29.29 8.48
N MET A 62 -9.04 -30.45 7.86
CA MET A 62 -7.73 -30.99 7.47
C MET A 62 -7.11 -30.18 6.33
N LEU A 63 -7.89 -29.78 5.31
CA LEU A 63 -7.41 -28.91 4.25
C LEU A 63 -7.00 -27.54 4.78
N ASP A 64 -7.76 -26.96 5.71
CA ASP A 64 -7.39 -25.71 6.39
C ASP A 64 -6.05 -25.86 7.14
N SER A 65 -5.87 -26.97 7.86
CA SER A 65 -4.61 -27.25 8.58
C SER A 65 -3.42 -27.44 7.63
N ILE A 66 -3.65 -28.02 6.44
CA ILE A 66 -2.62 -28.16 5.41
C ILE A 66 -2.28 -26.80 4.82
N ALA A 67 -3.28 -25.98 4.51
CA ALA A 67 -3.13 -24.63 3.99
C ALA A 67 -2.35 -23.75 4.97
N GLU A 68 -2.70 -23.75 6.26
CA GLU A 68 -1.97 -23.01 7.30
C GLU A 68 -0.46 -23.36 7.35
N PHE A 69 -0.11 -24.61 7.04
CA PHE A 69 1.29 -25.07 7.05
C PHE A 69 2.04 -24.81 5.74
N LEU A 70 1.35 -24.86 4.59
CA LEU A 70 1.99 -24.85 3.27
C LEU A 70 1.87 -23.51 2.54
N ASP A 71 0.79 -22.77 2.79
CA ASP A 71 0.50 -21.52 2.10
C ASP A 71 1.58 -20.50 2.43
N LYS A 72 1.96 -19.75 1.40
CA LYS A 72 2.87 -18.64 1.51
C LYS A 72 2.16 -17.44 0.89
N PRO A 73 1.40 -16.65 1.65
CA PRO A 73 0.73 -15.47 1.11
C PRO A 73 1.77 -14.51 0.50
N ALA A 74 1.31 -13.67 -0.43
CA ALA A 74 2.22 -12.72 -1.08
C ALA A 74 2.77 -11.71 -0.08
N GLU A 75 4.05 -11.36 -0.23
CA GLU A 75 4.69 -10.37 0.63
C GLU A 75 4.77 -9.03 -0.10
N SER A 76 4.49 -7.93 0.62
CA SER A 76 4.67 -6.59 0.09
C SER A 76 6.16 -6.23 0.04
N LEU A 77 6.48 -5.17 -0.71
CA LEU A 77 7.81 -4.58 -0.76
C LEU A 77 8.24 -4.19 0.65
N GLN A 78 9.46 -4.57 1.06
CA GLN A 78 9.95 -4.29 2.41
C GLN A 78 10.96 -3.14 2.40
N ILE A 79 10.86 -2.30 3.43
CA ILE A 79 11.80 -1.19 3.66
C ILE A 79 12.93 -1.69 4.55
N LEU A 80 14.14 -1.69 4.02
CA LEU A 80 15.34 -2.10 4.74
C LEU A 80 16.19 -0.89 5.14
N GLU A 81 17.01 -1.09 6.18
CA GLU A 81 18.04 -0.13 6.62
C GLU A 81 17.52 1.30 6.83
N ALA A 82 16.34 1.45 7.45
CA ALA A 82 15.69 2.75 7.68
C ALA A 82 15.48 3.56 6.38
N GLY A 83 14.94 2.91 5.35
CA GLY A 83 14.65 3.54 4.06
C GLY A 83 15.89 3.80 3.20
N GLN A 84 16.94 2.98 3.33
CA GLN A 84 18.12 3.04 2.46
C GLN A 84 18.10 1.98 1.35
N ALA A 85 17.39 0.88 1.57
CA ALA A 85 17.21 -0.18 0.59
C ALA A 85 15.76 -0.67 0.59
N PHE A 86 15.36 -1.25 -0.54
CA PHE A 86 14.05 -1.85 -0.74
C PHE A 86 14.24 -3.29 -1.20
N GLU A 87 13.46 -4.20 -0.65
CA GLU A 87 13.36 -5.58 -1.10
C GLU A 87 12.04 -5.76 -1.81
N GLU A 88 12.08 -6.18 -3.08
CA GLU A 88 10.87 -6.36 -3.90
C GLU A 88 9.89 -7.33 -3.24
N GLY A 89 8.59 -7.06 -3.39
CA GLY A 89 7.56 -7.98 -2.91
C GLY A 89 7.64 -9.33 -3.60
N GLU A 90 7.37 -10.40 -2.85
CA GLU A 90 7.41 -11.76 -3.36
C GLU A 90 6.01 -12.28 -3.71
N LEU A 91 5.92 -12.99 -4.84
CA LEU A 91 4.72 -13.73 -5.24
C LEU A 91 4.35 -14.77 -4.18
N GLY A 92 3.07 -14.79 -3.82
CA GLY A 92 2.52 -15.78 -2.90
C GLY A 92 1.71 -16.86 -3.60
N TYR A 93 1.35 -17.88 -2.84
CA TYR A 93 0.34 -18.85 -3.19
C TYR A 93 -0.47 -19.24 -1.94
N VAL A 94 -1.78 -19.34 -2.12
CA VAL A 94 -2.74 -19.74 -1.08
C VAL A 94 -3.59 -20.87 -1.62
N THR A 95 -3.86 -21.88 -0.80
CA THR A 95 -4.67 -23.03 -1.19
C THR A 95 -6.13 -22.61 -1.37
N ASP A 96 -6.70 -22.95 -2.51
CA ASP A 96 -8.13 -22.82 -2.75
C ASP A 96 -8.85 -24.03 -2.13
N ILE A 97 -9.31 -23.87 -0.89
CA ILE A 97 -9.94 -24.96 -0.13
C ILE A 97 -11.19 -25.48 -0.84
N GLU A 98 -12.02 -24.59 -1.39
CA GLU A 98 -13.28 -24.95 -2.05
C GLU A 98 -13.01 -25.76 -3.32
N ALA A 99 -12.05 -25.32 -4.14
CA ALA A 99 -11.67 -26.05 -5.35
C ALA A 99 -10.87 -27.34 -5.06
N SER A 100 -10.14 -27.38 -3.94
CA SER A 100 -9.33 -28.54 -3.51
C SER A 100 -10.13 -29.64 -2.82
N LEU A 101 -11.27 -29.31 -2.22
CA LEU A 101 -12.13 -30.27 -1.53
C LEU A 101 -12.55 -31.45 -2.43
N PRO A 102 -13.18 -31.26 -3.60
CA PRO A 102 -13.69 -32.37 -4.40
C PRO A 102 -12.58 -33.29 -4.94
N VAL A 103 -11.41 -32.74 -5.30
CA VAL A 103 -10.28 -33.55 -5.78
C VAL A 103 -9.66 -34.39 -4.67
N SER A 104 -9.66 -33.85 -3.44
CA SER A 104 -9.13 -34.52 -2.26
C SER A 104 -10.09 -35.59 -1.73
N GLU A 105 -11.39 -35.31 -1.70
CA GLU A 105 -12.43 -36.30 -1.41
C GLU A 105 -12.34 -37.47 -2.41
N GLN A 106 -12.27 -37.19 -3.71
CA GLN A 106 -12.16 -38.25 -4.73
C GLN A 106 -10.93 -39.15 -4.53
N ALA A 107 -9.81 -38.60 -4.06
CA ALA A 107 -8.60 -39.39 -3.80
C ALA A 107 -8.79 -40.42 -2.68
N LEU A 108 -9.63 -40.16 -1.68
CA LEU A 108 -9.97 -41.13 -0.61
C LEU A 108 -10.64 -42.40 -1.18
N TYR A 109 -11.41 -42.24 -2.26
CA TYR A 109 -12.17 -43.33 -2.88
C TYR A 109 -11.42 -44.08 -3.99
N ARG A 110 -10.15 -43.72 -4.27
CA ARG A 110 -9.33 -44.47 -5.24
C ARG A 110 -8.76 -45.75 -4.62
N LEU A 111 -8.66 -46.82 -5.40
CA LEU A 111 -8.10 -48.10 -4.94
C LEU A 111 -6.56 -48.07 -4.91
N ASP A 112 -5.97 -47.31 -5.81
CA ASP A 112 -4.56 -47.05 -5.98
C ASP A 112 -4.30 -45.56 -6.25
N ASN A 113 -3.06 -45.11 -6.05
CA ASN A 113 -2.64 -43.72 -6.26
C ASN A 113 -3.57 -42.67 -5.63
N ARG A 114 -3.77 -42.79 -4.31
CA ARG A 114 -4.58 -41.87 -3.48
C ARG A 114 -3.85 -40.54 -3.23
N SER A 115 -3.49 -39.86 -4.32
CA SER A 115 -2.91 -38.53 -4.32
C SER A 115 -3.92 -37.54 -4.86
N ALA A 116 -4.00 -36.36 -4.24
CA ALA A 116 -4.74 -35.22 -4.73
C ALA A 116 -3.78 -34.04 -4.86
N ASP A 117 -3.83 -33.36 -6.00
CA ASP A 117 -3.13 -32.11 -6.21
C ASP A 117 -4.05 -30.99 -5.76
N LEU A 118 -3.63 -30.23 -4.74
CA LEU A 118 -4.39 -29.10 -4.25
C LEU A 118 -4.38 -27.98 -5.28
N VAL A 119 -5.52 -27.34 -5.45
CA VAL A 119 -5.65 -26.14 -6.28
C VAL A 119 -5.10 -24.97 -5.46
N VAL A 120 -4.13 -24.26 -6.02
CA VAL A 120 -3.53 -23.08 -5.39
C VAL A 120 -3.78 -21.86 -6.26
N ASN A 121 -4.10 -20.75 -5.61
CA ASN A 121 -4.22 -19.44 -6.23
C ASN A 121 -2.92 -18.68 -6.00
N THR A 122 -2.23 -18.31 -7.08
CA THR A 122 -1.09 -17.40 -7.02
C THR A 122 -1.59 -15.99 -6.68
N GLN A 123 -0.94 -15.35 -5.72
CA GLN A 123 -1.21 -13.98 -5.33
C GLN A 123 -0.04 -13.09 -5.77
N GLU A 124 -0.36 -12.00 -6.45
CA GLU A 124 0.60 -10.94 -6.73
C GLU A 124 0.94 -10.18 -5.43
N PRO A 125 2.15 -9.63 -5.31
CA PRO A 125 2.47 -8.71 -4.23
C PRO A 125 1.43 -7.57 -4.14
N PRO A 126 1.04 -7.14 -2.93
CA PRO A 126 0.22 -5.94 -2.77
C PRO A 126 0.83 -4.75 -3.52
N GLU A 127 -0.02 -3.92 -4.14
CA GLU A 127 0.43 -2.69 -4.78
C GLU A 127 0.96 -1.70 -3.73
N LEU A 128 1.92 -0.86 -4.13
CA LEU A 128 2.42 0.22 -3.28
C LEU A 128 1.34 1.30 -3.18
N ASP A 129 0.87 1.56 -1.96
CA ASP A 129 -0.12 2.58 -1.67
C ASP A 129 0.50 3.76 -0.89
N MET A 130 -0.34 4.76 -0.62
CA MET A 130 0.08 5.96 0.11
C MET A 130 0.46 5.67 1.57
N GLU A 131 -0.12 4.63 2.18
CA GLU A 131 0.25 4.20 3.53
C GLU A 131 1.69 3.66 3.55
N PHE A 132 2.04 2.80 2.59
CA PHE A 132 3.41 2.32 2.43
C PHE A 132 4.41 3.47 2.21
N LEU A 133 4.05 4.47 1.40
CA LEU A 133 4.90 5.65 1.19
C LEU A 133 5.13 6.43 2.49
N ALA A 134 4.07 6.61 3.31
CA ALA A 134 4.19 7.28 4.59
C ALA A 134 5.16 6.55 5.51
N ASP A 135 5.01 5.23 5.65
CA ASP A 135 5.89 4.38 6.46
C ASP A 135 7.36 4.46 6.00
N ALA A 136 7.59 4.46 4.68
CA ALA A 136 8.92 4.59 4.11
C ALA A 136 9.58 5.92 4.46
N ILE A 137 8.82 7.02 4.40
CA ILE A 137 9.30 8.35 4.74
C ILE A 137 9.56 8.46 6.24
N GLU A 138 8.65 7.97 7.08
CA GLU A 138 8.84 7.97 8.54
C GLU A 138 10.07 7.16 8.96
N ALA A 139 10.25 5.96 8.40
CA ALA A 139 11.43 5.14 8.64
C ALA A 139 12.72 5.90 8.26
N LYS A 140 12.69 6.69 7.17
CA LYS A 140 13.82 7.53 6.78
C LYS A 140 14.08 8.67 7.76
N LEU A 141 13.02 9.30 8.26
CA LEU A 141 13.10 10.41 9.21
C LEU A 141 13.63 9.97 10.58
N GLN A 142 13.47 8.71 10.99
CA GLN A 142 14.05 8.19 12.25
C GLN A 142 15.57 8.36 12.33
N GLY A 143 16.27 8.34 11.19
CA GLY A 143 17.72 8.56 11.11
C GLY A 143 18.12 10.04 10.91
N PHE A 144 17.16 10.95 10.79
CA PHE A 144 17.42 12.36 10.51
C PHE A 144 17.59 13.17 11.79
N ASP A 145 18.72 13.87 11.93
CA ASP A 145 18.97 14.81 13.04
C ASP A 145 18.29 16.16 12.76
N GLY A 146 16.96 16.18 12.87
CA GLY A 146 16.13 17.34 12.61
C GLY A 146 14.63 17.00 12.59
N LEU A 147 13.82 17.99 12.18
CA LEU A 147 12.38 17.81 11.98
C LEU A 147 12.07 17.80 10.48
N GLY A 148 11.40 16.76 9.99
CA GLY A 148 10.80 16.74 8.66
C GLY A 148 9.37 17.27 8.70
N SER A 149 9.02 18.16 7.77
CA SER A 149 7.64 18.54 7.45
C SER A 149 7.42 18.23 5.97
N ILE A 150 6.44 17.36 5.69
CA ILE A 150 6.24 16.73 4.39
C ILE A 150 4.75 16.66 4.11
N PHE A 151 4.36 17.03 2.90
CA PHE A 151 3.03 16.85 2.36
C PHE A 151 3.16 16.29 0.94
N ILE A 152 2.39 15.25 0.64
CA ILE A 152 2.31 14.61 -0.67
C ILE A 152 0.84 14.36 -0.97
N MET A 153 0.39 14.73 -2.17
CA MET A 153 -0.97 14.50 -2.63
C MET A 153 -0.92 13.80 -3.99
N ASP A 154 -1.66 12.71 -4.12
CA ASP A 154 -1.99 12.12 -5.40
C ASP A 154 -3.12 12.95 -6.04
N LEU A 155 -2.87 13.52 -7.23
CA LEU A 155 -3.82 14.39 -7.91
C LEU A 155 -4.93 13.63 -8.66
N GLU A 156 -4.75 12.32 -8.90
CA GLU A 156 -5.76 11.46 -9.54
C GLU A 156 -6.75 10.93 -8.50
N THR A 157 -6.25 10.45 -7.36
CA THR A 157 -7.09 9.84 -6.31
C THR A 157 -7.50 10.84 -5.22
N GLY A 158 -6.71 11.89 -4.98
CA GLY A 158 -6.88 12.81 -3.86
C GLY A 158 -6.37 12.26 -2.53
N GLU A 159 -5.63 11.15 -2.53
CA GLU A 159 -5.01 10.61 -1.32
C GLU A 159 -3.83 11.48 -0.89
N GLU A 160 -3.64 11.59 0.43
CA GLU A 160 -2.68 12.52 1.03
C GLU A 160 -1.79 11.81 2.06
N VAL A 161 -0.51 12.18 2.09
CA VAL A 161 0.43 11.87 3.17
C VAL A 161 0.89 13.18 3.78
N GLY A 162 0.62 13.38 5.06
CA GLY A 162 1.05 14.55 5.83
C GLY A 162 1.87 14.13 7.04
N ILE A 163 3.15 14.48 7.08
CA ILE A 163 4.04 14.26 8.22
C ILE A 163 4.48 15.63 8.75
N ASN A 164 4.00 16.03 9.93
CA ASN A 164 4.15 17.39 10.46
C ASN A 164 3.80 18.47 9.42
N ALA A 165 2.83 18.17 8.55
CA ALA A 165 2.56 18.97 7.36
C ALA A 165 2.06 20.36 7.70
N ASP A 166 1.42 20.51 8.86
CA ASP A 166 0.81 21.72 9.40
C ASP A 166 1.71 22.50 10.37
N VAL A 167 2.98 22.11 10.48
CA VAL A 167 3.96 22.77 11.37
C VAL A 167 4.61 23.96 10.66
N ALA A 168 4.65 25.11 11.33
CA ALA A 168 5.24 26.32 10.77
C ALA A 168 6.74 26.14 10.51
N MET A 169 7.14 26.41 9.27
CA MET A 169 8.53 26.38 8.80
C MET A 169 8.92 27.74 8.25
N SER A 170 10.23 28.03 8.22
CA SER A 170 10.75 29.21 7.53
C SER A 170 10.42 29.09 6.04
N GLY A 171 9.66 30.04 5.49
CA GLY A 171 9.26 29.99 4.08
C GLY A 171 10.45 30.15 3.12
N LEU A 172 11.52 30.80 3.57
CA LEU A 172 12.78 30.99 2.84
C LEU A 172 12.52 31.35 1.37
N SER A 173 13.20 30.67 0.43
CA SER A 173 13.05 30.90 -1.00
C SER A 173 11.83 30.20 -1.63
N ILE A 174 11.11 29.35 -0.89
CA ILE A 174 9.91 28.67 -1.40
C ILE A 174 8.80 29.69 -1.69
N LEU A 175 8.69 30.75 -0.89
CA LEU A 175 7.70 31.81 -1.11
C LEU A 175 7.83 32.51 -2.47
N LYS A 176 8.99 32.42 -3.14
CA LYS A 176 9.18 32.97 -4.50
C LYS A 176 8.23 32.32 -5.51
N ILE A 177 7.77 31.10 -5.28
CA ILE A 177 6.75 30.44 -6.10
C ILE A 177 5.44 31.23 -6.04
N GLY A 178 4.96 31.56 -4.84
CA GLY A 178 3.76 32.40 -4.71
C GLY A 178 3.99 33.83 -5.22
N ILE A 179 5.20 34.39 -5.08
CA ILE A 179 5.55 35.67 -5.72
C ILE A 179 5.42 35.59 -7.24
N PHE A 180 5.80 34.47 -7.86
CA PHE A 180 5.60 34.29 -9.30
C PHE A 180 4.13 34.30 -9.69
N VAL A 181 3.30 33.54 -8.96
CA VAL A 181 1.85 33.50 -9.19
C VAL A 181 1.27 34.90 -9.10
N GLU A 182 1.62 35.66 -8.05
CA GLU A 182 1.12 37.01 -7.85
C GLU A 182 1.66 38.03 -8.86
N ALA A 183 2.92 37.90 -9.27
CA ALA A 183 3.50 38.76 -10.29
C ALA A 183 2.83 38.50 -11.65
N TYR A 184 2.61 37.25 -12.04
CA TYR A 184 1.85 36.91 -13.24
C TYR A 184 0.40 37.42 -13.17
N ARG A 185 -0.24 37.36 -11.99
CA ARG A 185 -1.59 37.87 -11.77
C ARG A 185 -1.68 39.39 -11.90
N ALA A 186 -0.62 40.11 -11.56
CA ALA A 186 -0.54 41.57 -11.63
C ALA A 186 -0.22 42.10 -13.04
N LEU A 187 0.27 41.26 -13.95
CA LEU A 187 0.60 41.65 -15.32
C LEU A 187 -0.65 41.58 -16.22
N ASP A 188 -0.92 42.67 -16.94
CA ASP A 188 -2.02 42.72 -17.92
C ASP A 188 -1.71 41.99 -19.24
N ASN A 189 -0.43 41.72 -19.51
CA ASN A 189 0.07 41.08 -20.72
C ASN A 189 1.19 40.09 -20.38
N SER A 190 1.66 39.33 -21.37
CA SER A 190 2.89 38.54 -21.21
C SER A 190 4.06 39.41 -20.72
N PRO A 191 4.95 38.86 -19.87
CA PRO A 191 6.13 39.60 -19.39
C PRO A 191 6.94 40.18 -20.56
N ASP A 192 7.42 41.41 -20.40
CA ASP A 192 8.44 41.96 -21.30
C ASP A 192 9.83 41.37 -21.01
N ASP A 193 10.82 41.65 -21.87
CA ASP A 193 12.18 41.10 -21.74
C ASP A 193 12.80 41.37 -20.35
N TYR A 194 12.50 42.51 -19.74
CA TYR A 194 13.02 42.85 -18.41
C TYR A 194 12.34 42.00 -17.34
N GLN A 195 11.01 41.91 -17.37
CA GLN A 195 10.22 41.11 -16.44
C GLN A 195 10.55 39.62 -16.57
N GLU A 196 10.69 39.10 -17.79
CA GLU A 196 11.12 37.72 -18.06
C GLU A 196 12.49 37.44 -17.43
N GLN A 197 13.43 38.37 -17.54
CA GLN A 197 14.73 38.26 -16.88
C GLN A 197 14.60 38.22 -15.34
N LEU A 198 13.68 38.99 -14.74
CA LEU A 198 13.41 38.91 -13.30
C LEU A 198 12.89 37.53 -12.88
N PHE A 199 11.94 36.97 -13.64
CA PHE A 199 11.46 35.61 -13.40
C PHE A 199 12.59 34.59 -13.53
N MET A 200 13.40 34.68 -14.59
CA MET A 200 14.51 33.78 -14.85
C MET A 200 15.58 33.83 -13.76
N ASP A 201 16.02 35.02 -13.34
CA ASP A 201 17.01 35.17 -12.27
C ASP A 201 16.46 34.69 -10.92
N THR A 202 15.19 34.96 -10.63
CA THR A 202 14.55 34.48 -9.41
C THR A 202 14.42 32.95 -9.42
N ALA A 203 14.05 32.33 -10.55
CA ALA A 203 13.83 30.90 -10.64
C ALA A 203 15.14 30.10 -10.66
N THR A 204 16.13 30.54 -11.44
CA THR A 204 17.37 29.77 -11.67
C THR A 204 18.47 30.06 -10.66
N ARG A 205 18.47 31.26 -10.06
CA ARG A 205 19.49 31.69 -9.10
C ARG A 205 18.93 31.97 -7.71
N SER A 206 17.63 31.76 -7.51
CA SER A 206 16.94 32.13 -6.27
C SER A 206 17.19 33.60 -5.87
N SER A 207 17.27 34.50 -6.86
CA SER A 207 17.66 35.89 -6.64
C SER A 207 16.70 36.63 -5.71
N ASN A 208 17.17 37.03 -4.53
CA ASN A 208 16.41 37.88 -3.60
C ASN A 208 16.11 39.26 -4.22
N PHE A 209 17.09 39.82 -4.95
CA PHE A 209 16.91 41.08 -5.67
C PHE A 209 15.82 40.97 -6.74
N GLY A 210 15.84 39.89 -7.54
CA GLY A 210 14.81 39.62 -8.55
C GLY A 210 13.43 39.47 -7.92
N ALA A 211 13.32 38.68 -6.83
CA ALA A 211 12.07 38.50 -6.09
C ALA A 211 11.52 39.84 -5.55
N ASN A 212 12.38 40.69 -5.01
CA ASN A 212 11.99 42.01 -4.52
C ASN A 212 11.50 42.93 -5.66
N LEU A 213 12.13 42.86 -6.84
CA LEU A 213 11.65 43.60 -8.01
C LEU A 213 10.30 43.07 -8.51
N LEU A 214 10.06 41.77 -8.43
CA LEU A 214 8.73 41.19 -8.72
C LEU A 214 7.69 41.66 -7.70
N LEU A 215 8.04 41.85 -6.41
CA LEU A 215 7.12 42.44 -5.43
C LEU A 215 6.71 43.87 -5.78
N HIS A 216 7.54 44.65 -6.47
CA HIS A 216 7.10 45.95 -7.01
C HIS A 216 6.02 45.80 -8.08
N ILE A 217 6.13 44.77 -8.92
CA ILE A 217 5.10 44.45 -9.93
C ILE A 217 3.80 44.06 -9.21
N VAL A 218 3.86 43.18 -8.21
CA VAL A 218 2.71 42.79 -7.39
C VAL A 218 2.05 44.01 -6.73
N ALA A 219 2.87 44.94 -6.22
CA ALA A 219 2.37 46.18 -5.64
C ALA A 219 1.65 47.07 -6.68
N GLY A 220 2.10 47.06 -7.93
CA GLY A 220 1.72 48.01 -8.98
C GLY A 220 2.45 49.36 -8.86
N GLU A 221 3.45 49.43 -7.97
CA GLU A 221 4.26 50.62 -7.69
C GLU A 221 5.62 50.20 -7.09
N ASN A 222 6.56 51.14 -6.97
CA ASN A 222 7.89 50.89 -6.39
C ASN A 222 7.84 50.76 -4.85
N ASN A 223 7.10 49.76 -4.35
CA ASN A 223 6.89 49.49 -2.94
C ASN A 223 6.88 47.98 -2.63
N THR A 224 8.02 47.43 -2.18
CA THR A 224 8.13 45.99 -1.89
C THR A 224 7.32 45.57 -0.66
N TYR A 225 7.13 46.45 0.32
CA TYR A 225 6.32 46.14 1.50
C TYR A 225 4.85 46.00 1.15
N LEU A 226 4.32 46.87 0.27
CA LEU A 226 2.97 46.71 -0.26
C LEU A 226 2.83 45.41 -1.09
N GLY A 227 3.87 45.06 -1.86
CA GLY A 227 3.92 43.78 -2.58
C GLY A 227 3.84 42.59 -1.63
N ALA A 228 4.57 42.62 -0.52
CA ALA A 228 4.56 41.58 0.51
C ALA A 228 3.20 41.48 1.24
N ASP A 229 2.55 42.62 1.49
CA ASP A 229 1.18 42.66 2.05
C ASP A 229 0.18 42.01 1.10
N LYS A 230 0.22 42.35 -0.19
CA LYS A 230 -0.65 41.75 -1.21
C LYS A 230 -0.38 40.26 -1.44
N PHE A 231 0.90 39.85 -1.38
CA PHE A 231 1.28 38.44 -1.41
C PHE A 231 0.60 37.70 -0.26
N THR A 232 0.78 38.18 0.97
CA THR A 232 0.20 37.54 2.17
C THR A 232 -1.32 37.50 2.12
N GLU A 233 -1.97 38.61 1.72
CA GLU A 233 -3.41 38.65 1.51
C GLU A 233 -3.87 37.59 0.50
N SER A 234 -3.12 37.41 -0.59
CA SER A 234 -3.46 36.45 -1.64
C SER A 234 -3.30 35.00 -1.18
N MET A 235 -2.23 34.68 -0.44
CA MET A 235 -2.05 33.34 0.15
C MET A 235 -3.20 33.00 1.11
N HIS A 236 -3.55 33.93 1.99
CA HIS A 236 -4.68 33.73 2.91
C HIS A 236 -6.03 33.59 2.16
N ASN A 237 -6.24 34.34 1.08
CA ASN A 237 -7.46 34.21 0.25
C ASN A 237 -7.54 32.87 -0.50
N LEU A 238 -6.41 32.23 -0.77
CA LEU A 238 -6.34 30.87 -1.34
C LEU A 238 -6.57 29.78 -0.28
N GLY A 239 -6.65 30.14 1.01
CA GLY A 239 -6.75 29.20 2.12
C GLY A 239 -5.40 28.81 2.73
N LEU A 240 -4.30 29.31 2.18
CA LEU A 240 -2.92 29.09 2.65
C LEU A 240 -2.62 30.03 3.83
N VAL A 241 -3.38 29.87 4.91
CA VAL A 241 -3.42 30.80 6.05
C VAL A 241 -2.15 30.78 6.90
N ASN A 242 -1.28 29.79 6.71
CA ASN A 242 0.01 29.70 7.39
C ASN A 242 1.15 30.32 6.57
N THR A 243 0.91 30.61 5.29
CA THR A 243 1.87 31.16 4.35
C THR A 243 1.84 32.69 4.31
N PHE A 244 2.94 33.33 4.69
CA PHE A 244 3.04 34.79 4.69
C PHE A 244 4.45 35.32 4.44
N MET A 245 4.51 36.57 4.00
CA MET A 245 5.72 37.39 3.95
C MET A 245 5.45 38.76 4.57
N ALA A 246 6.01 39.01 5.75
CA ALA A 246 5.92 40.29 6.45
C ALA A 246 7.04 41.26 6.05
N VAL A 247 8.23 40.75 5.74
CA VAL A 247 9.40 41.57 5.37
C VAL A 247 9.98 41.04 4.05
N PRO A 248 10.20 41.90 3.03
CA PRO A 248 10.85 41.50 1.79
C PRO A 248 12.27 40.97 2.03
N TYR A 249 12.80 40.19 1.09
CA TYR A 249 14.13 39.59 1.22
C TYR A 249 15.21 40.65 1.45
N ASP A 250 16.14 40.36 2.36
CA ASP A 250 17.29 41.21 2.70
C ASP A 250 16.92 42.64 3.17
N ALA A 251 15.65 42.89 3.50
CA ALA A 251 15.18 44.19 3.94
C ALA A 251 15.27 44.35 5.47
N THR A 252 15.67 45.54 5.91
CA THR A 252 15.55 45.94 7.32
C THR A 252 14.20 46.63 7.51
N PRO A 253 13.27 46.05 8.30
CA PRO A 253 11.96 46.65 8.51
C PRO A 253 12.08 47.96 9.29
N PRO A 254 11.35 49.03 8.91
CA PRO A 254 11.24 50.20 9.76
C PRO A 254 10.48 49.84 11.05
N ALA A 255 10.68 50.60 12.13
CA ALA A 255 10.16 50.25 13.48
C ALA A 255 8.63 50.09 13.57
N TYR A 256 7.88 50.67 12.63
CA TYR A 256 6.42 50.58 12.58
C TYR A 256 5.91 49.43 11.70
N ARG A 257 6.80 48.70 11.01
CA ARG A 257 6.41 47.62 10.11
C ARG A 257 6.09 46.36 10.92
N GLN A 258 4.96 45.74 10.60
CA GLN A 258 4.63 44.41 11.08
C GLN A 258 5.69 43.41 10.57
N THR A 259 6.31 42.68 11.50
CA THR A 259 7.39 41.72 11.19
C THR A 259 6.95 40.27 11.32
N SER A 260 5.67 40.00 11.55
CA SER A 260 5.14 38.63 11.67
C SER A 260 3.61 38.63 11.57
N TYR A 261 3.02 37.46 11.28
CA TYR A 261 1.59 37.20 11.35
C TYR A 261 1.33 36.07 12.34
N ILE A 262 0.20 36.12 13.04
CA ILE A 262 -0.24 35.01 13.90
C ILE A 262 -1.07 34.06 13.03
N THR A 263 -0.63 32.81 12.93
CA THR A 263 -1.29 31.75 12.15
C THR A 263 -1.59 30.57 13.05
N PRO A 264 -2.51 29.66 12.66
CA PRO A 264 -2.72 28.41 13.38
C PRO A 264 -1.42 27.63 13.59
N ALA A 265 -0.60 27.46 12.54
CA ALA A 265 0.64 26.70 12.58
C ALA A 265 1.68 27.29 13.54
N ASN A 266 1.89 28.62 13.52
CA ASN A 266 2.92 29.26 14.36
C ASN A 266 2.46 29.58 15.79
N SER A 267 1.20 29.28 16.10
CA SER A 267 0.62 29.34 17.44
C SER A 267 0.69 28.00 18.18
N ARG A 268 1.19 26.94 17.55
CA ARG A 268 1.31 25.60 18.14
C ARG A 268 2.47 25.54 19.16
N PRO A 269 2.24 25.06 20.39
CA PRO A 269 3.28 24.98 21.42
C PRO A 269 4.06 23.66 21.42
N ASP A 270 3.61 22.66 20.68
CA ASP A 270 4.06 21.26 20.82
C ASP A 270 5.28 20.91 19.96
N ILE A 271 5.51 21.64 18.85
CA ILE A 271 6.66 21.42 17.97
C ILE A 271 7.38 22.76 17.72
N PRO A 272 8.42 23.09 18.51
CA PRO A 272 9.13 24.36 18.39
C PRO A 272 10.18 24.31 17.28
N THR A 273 9.81 24.74 16.07
CA THR A 273 10.72 24.84 14.91
C THR A 273 11.54 26.13 14.85
N GLN A 274 11.17 27.14 15.65
CA GLN A 274 11.78 28.48 15.64
C GLN A 274 11.92 29.07 14.22
N PRO A 275 10.82 29.12 13.43
CA PRO A 275 10.90 29.55 12.05
C PRO A 275 11.20 31.06 11.97
N ASP A 276 11.66 31.53 10.81
CA ASP A 276 11.82 32.95 10.55
C ASP A 276 10.50 33.67 10.82
N SER A 277 10.50 34.58 11.80
CA SER A 277 9.31 35.32 12.20
C SER A 277 8.68 36.13 11.07
N THR A 278 9.47 36.49 10.05
CA THR A 278 9.09 37.41 8.97
C THR A 278 8.56 36.71 7.73
N MET A 279 8.82 35.41 7.56
CA MET A 279 8.38 34.65 6.40
C MET A 279 8.21 33.17 6.73
N GLN A 280 6.98 32.67 6.62
CA GLN A 280 6.64 31.31 7.02
C GLN A 280 5.71 30.64 6.00
N SER A 281 5.72 29.31 6.05
CA SER A 281 4.83 28.40 5.31
C SER A 281 4.67 27.13 6.13
N THR A 282 3.73 26.28 5.76
CA THR A 282 3.67 24.87 6.13
C THR A 282 3.98 24.01 4.90
N ALA A 283 4.05 22.69 5.03
CA ALA A 283 4.22 21.82 3.85
C ALA A 283 2.90 21.57 3.12
N GLU A 284 1.77 21.58 3.85
CA GLU A 284 0.43 21.45 3.27
C GLU A 284 -0.12 22.76 2.67
N ASP A 285 0.50 23.90 2.99
CA ASP A 285 0.23 25.18 2.32
C ASP A 285 1.13 25.35 1.07
#